data_AF-I4AHT6-F1
#
_entry.id   AF-I4AHT6-F1
#
_cell.length_a   1.000
_cell.length_b   1.000
_cell.length_c   1.000
_cell.angle_alpha   90.00
_cell.angle_beta   90.00
_cell.angle_gamma   90.00
#
_symmetry.space_group_name_H-M   'P 1'
#
loop_
_entity.id
_entity.type
_entity.pdbx_description
1 polymer ?
#
loop_
_entity_poly.entity_id
_entity_poly.type
_entity_poly.pdbx_seq_one_letter_code
_entity_poly.pdbx_strand_id
1 'polypeptide(L)'
;MKSILIFLRNIILLVFPFFLMIVINEAVRPSITEKRFQEKEIIAINSAIKSTKKCSWACHNIENYCKNNHVKFLQNYFEFTDPIYFGVIRFLQSTGKYKAANIVILVVLIPFLMYYLLIKSLSLQKEIQFLKNKNIGFFVLTNNNVTDFIAQLYFYCTDFIINLANILNLSYYEINFFIFCLVYPILILGFILVFLIQKIRLVKIKSYTLQETNDKTH
;
A
#
# COMPACT_ATOMS: atom_id res chain seq x y z
N MET A 1 13.20 7.97 26.69
CA MET A 1 13.22 8.78 25.45
C MET A 1 13.42 7.96 24.17
N LYS A 2 14.49 7.15 24.02
CA LYS A 2 14.74 6.33 22.79
C LYS A 2 13.58 5.39 22.42
N SER A 3 12.95 4.73 23.41
CA SER A 3 11.82 3.82 23.19
C SER A 3 10.59 4.54 22.61
N ILE A 4 10.27 5.73 23.12
CA ILE A 4 9.16 6.58 22.63
C ILE A 4 9.40 7.02 21.19
N LEU A 5 10.63 7.43 20.84
CA LEU A 5 10.96 7.83 19.47
C LEU A 5 10.79 6.67 18.46
N ILE A 6 11.14 5.44 18.88
CA ILE A 6 10.96 4.23 18.06
C ILE A 6 9.48 3.96 17.83
N PHE A 7 8.66 4.08 18.88
CA PHE A 7 7.22 3.92 18.78
C PHE A 7 6.61 4.95 17.84
N LEU A 8 6.91 6.24 18.04
CA LEU A 8 6.41 7.32 17.20
C LEU A 8 6.78 7.12 15.74
N ARG A 9 8.04 6.76 15.44
CA ARG A 9 8.47 6.43 14.08
C ARG A 9 7.63 5.31 13.47
N ASN A 10 7.38 4.23 14.21
CA ASN A 10 6.61 3.09 13.71
C ASN A 10 5.15 3.47 13.44
N ILE A 11 4.52 4.24 14.33
CA ILE A 11 3.17 4.76 14.15
C ILE A 11 3.10 5.70 12.94
N ILE A 12 4.06 6.62 12.79
CA ILE A 12 4.12 7.53 11.64
C ILE A 12 4.24 6.73 10.34
N LEU A 13 5.12 5.72 10.27
CA LEU A 13 5.26 4.89 9.08
C LEU A 13 3.96 4.14 8.72
N LEU A 14 3.18 3.73 9.72
CA LEU A 14 1.90 3.06 9.52
C LEU A 14 0.80 4.03 9.07
N VAL A 15 0.72 5.21 9.69
CA VAL A 15 -0.37 6.18 9.49
C VAL A 15 -0.12 7.08 8.27
N PHE A 16 1.14 7.35 7.90
CA PHE A 16 1.51 8.29 6.85
C PHE A 16 0.84 8.02 5.49
N PRO A 17 0.77 6.78 4.97
CA PRO A 17 0.08 6.52 3.70
C PRO A 17 -1.41 6.87 3.74
N PHE A 18 -2.09 6.62 4.87
CA PHE A 18 -3.50 6.99 5.06
C PHE A 18 -3.68 8.49 5.18
N PHE A 19 -2.77 9.17 5.90
CA PHE A 19 -2.78 10.62 5.98
C PHE A 19 -2.61 11.26 4.60
N LEU A 20 -1.66 10.77 3.79
CA LEU A 20 -1.48 11.23 2.41
C LEU A 20 -2.74 11.03 1.56
N MET A 21 -3.39 9.87 1.70
CA MET A 21 -4.65 9.58 1.02
C MET A 21 -5.74 10.60 1.37
N ILE A 22 -5.89 10.92 2.65
CA ILE A 22 -6.84 11.94 3.13
C ILE A 22 -6.49 13.31 2.55
N VAL A 23 -5.23 13.73 2.64
CA VAL A 23 -4.80 15.04 2.12
C VAL A 23 -5.12 15.19 0.64
N ILE A 24 -4.81 14.19 -0.20
CA ILE A 24 -5.10 14.25 -1.64
C ILE A 24 -6.60 14.34 -1.91
N ASN A 25 -7.41 13.51 -1.25
CA ASN A 25 -8.86 13.51 -1.44
C ASN A 25 -9.50 14.82 -1.02
N GLU A 26 -9.14 15.34 0.15
CA GLU A 26 -9.71 16.59 0.66
C GLU A 26 -9.21 17.82 -0.10
N ALA A 27 -7.98 17.81 -0.61
CA ALA A 27 -7.45 18.89 -1.45
C ALA A 27 -8.19 19.00 -2.80
N VAL A 28 -8.61 17.87 -3.39
CA VAL A 28 -9.32 17.85 -4.67
C VAL A 28 -10.82 18.10 -4.50
N ARG A 29 -11.41 17.74 -3.35
CA ARG A 29 -12.86 17.81 -3.12
C ARG A 29 -13.53 19.16 -3.51
N PRO A 30 -12.96 20.35 -3.21
CA PRO A 30 -13.58 21.63 -3.57
C PRO A 30 -13.67 21.88 -5.08
N SER A 31 -12.84 21.22 -5.88
CA SER A 31 -12.82 21.37 -7.35
C SER A 31 -13.92 20.59 -8.08
N ILE A 32 -14.65 19.73 -7.36
CA ILE A 32 -15.67 18.84 -7.95
C ILE A 32 -17.03 19.51 -7.85
N THR A 33 -17.50 20.02 -8.98
CA THR A 33 -18.82 20.67 -9.12
C THR A 33 -19.89 19.72 -9.66
N GLU A 34 -19.51 18.55 -10.18
CA GLU A 34 -20.45 17.59 -10.73
C GLU A 34 -21.22 16.80 -9.65
N LYS A 35 -22.36 16.22 -10.05
CA LYS A 35 -23.13 15.31 -9.19
C LYS A 35 -22.27 14.12 -8.79
N ARG A 36 -22.09 13.94 -7.48
CA ARG A 36 -21.30 12.85 -6.88
C ARG A 36 -21.90 11.49 -7.20
N PHE A 37 -21.04 10.49 -7.35
CA PHE A 37 -21.48 9.10 -7.48
C PHE A 37 -22.07 8.62 -6.15
N GLN A 38 -23.19 7.91 -6.23
CA GLN A 38 -23.86 7.33 -5.08
C GLN A 38 -24.20 5.89 -5.39
N GLU A 39 -23.82 4.98 -4.51
CA GLU A 39 -24.21 3.58 -4.56
C GLU A 39 -24.72 3.19 -3.17
N LYS A 40 -25.99 2.80 -3.07
CA LYS A 40 -26.71 2.65 -1.80
C LYS A 40 -26.66 3.98 -1.00
N GLU A 41 -26.22 3.93 0.25
CA GLU A 41 -26.12 5.07 1.17
C GLU A 41 -24.74 5.72 1.17
N ILE A 42 -23.79 5.22 0.36
CA ILE A 42 -22.43 5.75 0.31
C ILE A 42 -22.30 6.74 -0.85
N ILE A 43 -21.87 7.96 -0.52
CA ILE A 43 -21.62 9.04 -1.48
C ILE A 43 -20.12 9.16 -1.69
N ALA A 44 -19.68 8.94 -2.93
CA ALA A 44 -18.28 9.10 -3.32
C ALA A 44 -17.91 10.59 -3.49
N ILE A 45 -16.62 10.88 -3.54
CA ILE A 45 -16.09 12.22 -3.82
C ILE A 45 -16.28 12.55 -5.31
N ASN A 46 -15.88 11.65 -6.20
CA ASN A 46 -15.96 11.85 -7.64
C ASN A 46 -17.34 11.49 -8.22
N SER A 47 -17.66 12.06 -9.38
CA SER A 47 -18.87 11.72 -10.14
C SER A 47 -18.70 10.39 -10.90
N ALA A 48 -19.81 9.83 -11.39
CA ALA A 48 -19.80 8.73 -12.35
C ALA A 48 -20.09 9.19 -13.79
N ILE A 49 -20.01 10.50 -14.05
CA ILE A 49 -20.24 11.07 -15.37
C ILE A 49 -19.04 10.75 -16.26
N LYS A 50 -19.29 10.23 -17.46
CA LYS A 50 -18.27 10.02 -18.49
C LYS A 50 -17.73 11.38 -18.93
N SER A 51 -16.42 11.57 -18.84
CA SER A 51 -15.72 12.75 -19.34
C SER A 51 -14.45 12.31 -20.04
N THR A 52 -14.17 12.86 -21.22
CA THR A 52 -12.88 12.66 -21.93
C THR A 52 -11.77 13.54 -21.37
N LYS A 53 -12.10 14.51 -20.52
CA LYS A 53 -11.14 15.47 -19.95
C LYS A 53 -10.53 15.01 -18.64
N LYS A 54 -11.26 14.23 -17.84
CA LYS A 54 -10.80 13.74 -16.53
C LYS A 54 -11.36 12.37 -16.20
N CYS A 55 -10.63 11.62 -15.37
CA CYS A 55 -11.09 10.36 -14.82
C CYS A 55 -12.23 10.58 -13.82
N SER A 56 -13.14 9.61 -13.76
CA SER A 56 -14.30 9.58 -12.86
C SER A 56 -14.63 8.14 -12.50
N TRP A 57 -15.66 7.89 -11.69
CA TRP A 57 -16.14 6.54 -11.40
C TRP A 57 -16.56 5.76 -12.66
N ALA A 58 -16.84 6.43 -13.78
CA ALA A 58 -17.04 5.75 -15.06
C ALA A 58 -15.79 4.99 -15.53
N CYS A 59 -14.59 5.50 -15.23
CA CYS A 59 -13.33 4.84 -15.58
C CYS A 59 -13.08 3.59 -14.72
N HIS A 60 -13.59 3.58 -13.49
CA HIS A 60 -13.57 2.39 -12.63
C HIS A 60 -14.64 1.37 -13.05
N ASN A 61 -15.86 1.83 -13.32
CA ASN A 61 -17.01 0.95 -13.57
C ASN A 61 -17.06 0.41 -15.01
N ILE A 62 -16.42 1.08 -15.96
CA ILE A 62 -16.47 0.74 -17.39
C ILE A 62 -15.04 0.67 -17.91
N GLU A 63 -14.47 -0.54 -17.91
CA GLU A 63 -13.08 -0.82 -18.25
C GLU A 63 -12.65 -0.19 -19.59
N ASN A 64 -13.38 -0.51 -20.67
CA ASN A 64 -13.07 -0.03 -22.02
C ASN A 64 -13.14 1.49 -22.13
N TYR A 65 -13.96 2.15 -21.31
CA TYR A 65 -14.07 3.60 -21.35
C TYR A 65 -12.77 4.27 -20.92
N CYS A 66 -12.17 3.79 -19.81
CA CYS A 66 -10.90 4.32 -19.32
C CYS A 66 -9.78 4.09 -20.34
N LYS A 67 -9.67 2.86 -20.86
CA LYS A 67 -8.63 2.48 -21.82
C LYS A 67 -8.67 3.30 -23.09
N ASN A 68 -9.86 3.51 -23.65
CA ASN A 68 -10.02 4.18 -24.94
C ASN A 68 -9.85 5.70 -24.87
N ASN A 69 -9.99 6.32 -23.69
CA ASN A 69 -10.06 7.78 -23.59
C ASN A 69 -8.96 8.38 -22.71
N HIS A 70 -8.42 7.63 -21.74
CA HIS A 70 -7.57 8.20 -20.70
C HIS A 70 -6.18 7.59 -20.62
N VAL A 71 -5.99 6.30 -20.96
CA VAL A 71 -4.65 5.67 -20.95
C VAL A 71 -3.77 6.41 -21.94
N LYS A 72 -2.49 6.65 -21.64
CA LYS A 72 -1.56 7.37 -22.53
C LYS A 72 -0.30 6.58 -22.83
N PHE A 73 0.34 6.08 -21.78
CA PHE A 73 1.63 5.41 -21.83
C PHE A 73 1.49 3.92 -22.10
N LEU A 74 0.49 3.28 -21.48
CA LEU A 74 0.31 1.83 -21.58
C LEU A 74 -0.49 1.37 -22.81
N GLN A 75 -0.94 2.30 -23.66
CA GLN A 75 -1.77 1.97 -24.83
C GLN A 75 -1.12 0.90 -25.73
N ASN A 76 0.17 1.05 -25.99
CA ASN A 76 0.94 0.14 -26.86
C ASN A 76 1.40 -1.14 -26.15
N TYR A 77 1.11 -1.27 -24.85
CA TYR A 77 1.57 -2.39 -24.03
C TYR A 77 0.40 -3.21 -23.47
N PHE A 78 -0.84 -2.96 -23.92
CA PHE A 78 -2.03 -3.67 -23.44
C PHE A 78 -1.90 -5.18 -23.57
N GLU A 79 -1.25 -5.70 -24.61
CA GLU A 79 -0.98 -7.14 -24.76
C GLU A 79 -0.25 -7.74 -23.56
N PHE A 80 0.61 -6.95 -22.89
CA PHE A 80 1.35 -7.38 -21.70
C PHE A 80 0.68 -6.95 -20.40
N THR A 81 0.17 -5.72 -20.34
CA THR A 81 -0.36 -5.15 -19.09
C THR A 81 -1.74 -5.69 -18.76
N ASP A 82 -2.59 -6.00 -19.75
CA ASP A 82 -3.95 -6.50 -19.51
C ASP A 82 -3.97 -7.89 -18.87
N PRO A 83 -3.21 -8.90 -19.35
CA PRO A 83 -3.21 -10.22 -18.70
C PRO A 83 -2.78 -10.14 -17.24
N ILE A 84 -1.81 -9.28 -16.92
CA ILE A 84 -1.31 -9.08 -15.55
C ILE A 84 -2.38 -8.37 -14.71
N TYR A 85 -2.85 -7.21 -15.17
CA TYR A 85 -3.78 -6.37 -14.42
C TYR A 85 -5.13 -7.07 -14.18
N PHE A 86 -5.73 -7.59 -15.25
CA PHE A 86 -7.00 -8.30 -15.15
C PHE A 86 -6.83 -9.69 -14.55
N GLY A 87 -5.62 -10.27 -14.59
CA GLY A 87 -5.28 -11.47 -13.82
C GLY A 87 -5.47 -11.23 -12.32
N VAL A 88 -4.94 -10.11 -11.79
CA VAL A 88 -5.13 -9.71 -10.40
C VAL A 88 -6.60 -9.43 -10.09
N ILE A 89 -7.32 -8.71 -10.97
CA ILE A 89 -8.75 -8.44 -10.77
C ILE A 89 -9.56 -9.73 -10.73
N ARG A 90 -9.37 -10.65 -11.67
CA ARG A 90 -10.05 -11.95 -11.71
C ARG A 90 -9.75 -12.78 -10.46
N PHE A 91 -8.51 -12.75 -9.99
CA PHE A 91 -8.14 -13.37 -8.72
C PHE A 91 -8.91 -12.78 -7.53
N LEU A 92 -9.07 -11.46 -7.46
CA LEU A 92 -9.88 -10.83 -6.40
C LEU A 92 -11.38 -11.13 -6.55
N GLN A 93 -11.89 -11.16 -7.77
CA GLN A 93 -13.30 -11.45 -8.07
C GLN A 93 -13.68 -12.90 -7.74
N SER A 94 -12.75 -13.85 -7.87
CA SER A 94 -12.98 -15.27 -7.55
C SER A 94 -13.39 -15.52 -6.09
N THR A 95 -13.14 -14.56 -5.20
CA THR A 95 -13.60 -14.58 -3.80
C THR A 95 -15.13 -14.41 -3.63
N GLY A 96 -15.84 -14.04 -4.69
CA GLY A 96 -17.28 -13.71 -4.64
C GLY A 96 -17.61 -12.39 -3.94
N LYS A 97 -16.64 -11.73 -3.30
CA LYS A 97 -16.80 -10.46 -2.58
C LYS A 97 -15.73 -9.46 -3.01
N TYR A 98 -15.71 -9.12 -4.30
CA TYR A 98 -14.66 -8.29 -4.92
C TYR A 98 -14.28 -7.03 -4.10
N LYS A 99 -15.25 -6.20 -3.70
CA LYS A 99 -14.99 -4.97 -2.92
C LYS A 99 -14.27 -5.26 -1.60
N ALA A 100 -14.71 -6.30 -0.88
CA ALA A 100 -14.10 -6.70 0.38
C ALA A 100 -12.71 -7.31 0.16
N ALA A 101 -12.54 -8.16 -0.85
CA ALA A 101 -11.24 -8.74 -1.20
C ALA A 101 -10.22 -7.67 -1.60
N ASN A 102 -10.63 -6.67 -2.37
CA ASN A 102 -9.78 -5.55 -2.75
C ASN A 102 -9.28 -4.79 -1.51
N ILE A 103 -10.16 -4.45 -0.57
CA ILE A 103 -9.76 -3.80 0.69
C ILE A 103 -8.87 -4.71 1.54
N VAL A 104 -9.32 -5.93 1.81
CA VAL A 104 -8.61 -6.85 2.71
C VAL A 104 -7.22 -7.16 2.16
N ILE A 105 -7.08 -7.40 0.85
CA ILE A 105 -5.80 -7.81 0.27
C ILE A 105 -4.93 -6.61 -0.05
N LEU A 106 -5.43 -5.65 -0.85
CA LEU A 106 -4.62 -4.56 -1.40
C LEU A 106 -4.43 -3.39 -0.42
N VAL A 107 -5.41 -3.12 0.44
CA VAL A 107 -5.36 -1.96 1.36
C VAL A 107 -4.89 -2.36 2.75
N VAL A 108 -5.21 -3.57 3.21
CA VAL A 108 -4.85 -4.03 4.56
C VAL A 108 -3.68 -5.00 4.54
N LEU A 109 -3.84 -6.18 3.94
CA LEU A 109 -2.90 -7.29 4.07
C LEU A 109 -1.53 -6.97 3.47
N ILE A 110 -1.48 -6.49 2.22
CA ILE A 110 -0.23 -6.14 1.55
C ILE A 110 0.50 -4.99 2.28
N PRO A 111 -0.13 -3.85 2.59
CA PRO A 111 0.51 -2.80 3.36
C PRO A 111 0.95 -3.25 4.76
N PHE A 112 0.16 -4.07 5.44
CA PHE A 112 0.52 -4.61 6.75
C PHE A 112 1.71 -5.59 6.66
N LEU A 113 1.77 -6.43 5.62
CA LEU A 113 2.92 -7.30 5.37
C LEU A 113 4.19 -6.49 5.11
N MET A 114 4.11 -5.47 4.25
CA MET A 114 5.23 -4.55 4.00
C MET A 114 5.68 -3.84 5.27
N TYR A 115 4.73 -3.33 6.06
CA TYR A 115 4.99 -2.72 7.36
C TYR A 115 5.67 -3.70 8.33
N TYR A 116 5.15 -4.92 8.46
CA TYR A 116 5.73 -5.96 9.30
C TYR A 116 7.17 -6.29 8.89
N LEU A 117 7.44 -6.50 7.60
CA LEU A 117 8.77 -6.78 7.08
C LEU A 117 9.74 -5.61 7.35
N LEU A 118 9.28 -4.37 7.18
CA LEU A 118 10.05 -3.16 7.49
C LEU A 118 10.37 -3.06 8.99
N ILE A 119 9.39 -3.25 9.87
CA ILE A 119 9.60 -3.18 11.32
C ILE A 119 10.54 -4.31 11.78
N LYS A 120 10.36 -5.53 11.27
CA LYS A 120 11.26 -6.65 11.58
C LYS A 120 12.67 -6.39 11.07
N SER A 121 12.82 -5.89 9.86
CA SER A 121 14.09 -5.42 9.32
C SER A 121 14.75 -4.41 10.25
N LEU A 122 14.05 -3.34 10.63
CA LEU A 122 14.58 -2.33 11.56
C LEU A 122 14.91 -2.89 12.94
N SER A 123 14.18 -3.90 13.41
CA SER A 123 14.48 -4.61 14.66
C SER A 123 15.76 -5.44 14.55
N LEU A 124 15.96 -6.16 13.44
CA LEU A 124 17.20 -6.90 13.16
C LEU A 124 18.38 -5.95 13.05
N GLN A 125 18.23 -4.81 12.36
CA GLN A 125 19.28 -3.80 12.30
C GLN A 125 19.67 -3.28 13.68
N LYS A 126 18.68 -3.04 14.55
CA LYS A 126 18.92 -2.64 15.94
C LYS A 126 19.60 -3.74 16.73
N GLU A 127 19.24 -5.01 16.53
CA GLU A 127 19.91 -6.13 17.19
C GLU A 127 21.37 -6.27 16.71
N ILE A 128 21.63 -6.11 15.42
CA ILE A 128 22.98 -6.05 14.86
C ILE A 128 23.77 -4.89 15.46
N GLN A 129 23.16 -3.70 15.53
CA GLN A 129 23.77 -2.54 16.18
C GLN A 129 23.95 -2.76 17.68
N PHE A 130 23.04 -3.47 18.34
CA PHE A 130 23.11 -3.83 19.76
C PHE A 130 24.27 -4.76 20.05
N LEU A 131 24.41 -5.83 19.27
CA LEU A 131 25.55 -6.75 19.33
C LEU A 131 26.86 -6.03 19.04
N LYS A 132 26.79 -4.91 18.31
CA LYS A 132 27.91 -3.98 18.11
C LYS A 132 28.02 -2.87 19.16
N ASN A 133 26.98 -2.59 19.95
CA ASN A 133 26.89 -1.51 20.96
C ASN A 133 25.55 -1.56 21.74
N LYS A 134 25.60 -1.84 23.04
CA LYS A 134 24.46 -2.24 23.93
C LYS A 134 23.30 -1.22 24.15
N ASN A 135 22.07 -1.79 24.22
CA ASN A 135 20.78 -1.47 24.91
C ASN A 135 19.46 -1.11 24.12
N ILE A 136 18.33 -1.76 24.50
CA ILE A 136 17.07 -2.10 23.75
C ILE A 136 15.73 -1.62 24.43
N GLY A 137 14.60 -1.53 23.68
CA GLY A 137 13.22 -1.95 24.11
C GLY A 137 11.96 -1.26 23.48
N PHE A 138 10.92 -2.01 23.01
CA PHE A 138 9.49 -1.56 22.76
C PHE A 138 8.40 -2.68 22.42
N PHE A 139 7.06 -2.39 22.57
CA PHE A 139 5.83 -3.24 22.38
C PHE A 139 4.49 -2.50 21.93
N VAL A 140 3.46 -3.14 21.30
CA VAL A 140 2.19 -2.54 20.70
C VAL A 140 0.87 -3.34 20.95
N LEU A 141 -0.35 -2.71 20.84
CA LEU A 141 -1.73 -3.32 20.80
C LEU A 141 -2.78 -2.58 19.87
N THR A 142 -4.04 -3.11 19.75
CA THR A 142 -5.06 -3.02 18.63
C THR A 142 -6.58 -2.74 18.99
N ASN A 143 -7.49 -2.79 17.96
CA ASN A 143 -8.99 -3.02 17.82
C ASN A 143 -9.97 -1.79 17.70
N ASN A 144 -11.22 -1.80 17.15
CA ASN A 144 -12.05 -2.57 16.16
C ASN A 144 -13.42 -1.84 15.87
N ASN A 145 -13.95 -1.91 14.61
CA ASN A 145 -15.36 -2.17 14.18
C ASN A 145 -15.45 -2.12 12.63
N VAL A 146 -15.84 -3.20 11.94
CA VAL A 146 -15.15 -3.58 10.68
C VAL A 146 -15.94 -3.47 9.37
N THR A 147 -17.24 -3.77 9.30
CA THR A 147 -17.91 -4.02 8.00
C THR A 147 -18.36 -2.77 7.23
N ASP A 148 -19.03 -1.82 7.89
CA ASP A 148 -19.46 -0.56 7.24
C ASP A 148 -18.26 0.32 6.92
N PHE A 149 -17.25 0.25 7.78
CA PHE A 149 -15.94 0.84 7.57
C PHE A 149 -15.27 0.31 6.30
N ILE A 150 -15.31 -1.01 6.03
CA ILE A 150 -14.72 -1.59 4.79
C ILE A 150 -15.36 -1.00 3.53
N ALA A 151 -16.69 -0.83 3.52
CA ALA A 151 -17.37 -0.29 2.35
C ALA A 151 -17.03 1.20 2.13
N GLN A 152 -17.04 2.01 3.18
CA GLN A 152 -16.63 3.43 3.08
C GLN A 152 -15.16 3.57 2.67
N LEU A 153 -14.29 2.74 3.24
CA LEU A 153 -12.87 2.71 2.92
C LEU A 153 -12.64 2.37 1.44
N TYR A 154 -13.40 1.43 0.87
CA TYR A 154 -13.31 1.08 -0.56
C TYR A 154 -13.58 2.29 -1.46
N PHE A 155 -14.65 3.03 -1.19
CA PHE A 155 -15.00 4.22 -1.97
C PHE A 155 -13.92 5.29 -1.83
N TYR A 156 -13.44 5.53 -0.59
CA TYR A 156 -12.43 6.54 -0.32
C TYR A 156 -11.08 6.23 -0.98
N CYS A 157 -10.64 4.96 -0.96
CA CYS A 157 -9.44 4.51 -1.67
C CYS A 157 -9.61 4.62 -3.19
N THR A 158 -10.79 4.30 -3.72
CA THR A 158 -11.04 4.41 -5.16
C THR A 158 -11.03 5.86 -5.61
N ASP A 159 -11.63 6.77 -4.84
CA ASP A 159 -11.56 8.21 -5.08
C ASP A 159 -10.13 8.75 -5.04
N PHE A 160 -9.29 8.22 -4.13
CA PHE A 160 -7.88 8.57 -4.08
C PHE A 160 -7.14 8.22 -5.36
N ILE A 161 -7.33 7.00 -5.88
CA ILE A 161 -6.71 6.60 -7.16
C ILE A 161 -7.18 7.49 -8.30
N ILE A 162 -8.48 7.82 -8.36
CA ILE A 162 -9.04 8.72 -9.39
C ILE A 162 -8.43 10.11 -9.28
N ASN A 163 -8.34 10.66 -8.07
CA ASN A 163 -7.78 11.99 -7.82
C ASN A 163 -6.29 12.03 -8.16
N LEU A 164 -5.54 11.00 -7.78
CA LEU A 164 -4.12 10.88 -8.12
C LEU A 164 -3.92 10.78 -9.64
N ALA A 165 -4.76 10.01 -10.33
CA ALA A 165 -4.74 9.92 -11.78
C ALA A 165 -4.96 11.29 -12.43
N ASN A 166 -5.97 12.04 -11.97
CA ASN A 166 -6.25 13.39 -12.47
C ASN A 166 -5.10 14.38 -12.20
N ILE A 167 -4.51 14.37 -10.99
CA ILE A 167 -3.39 15.25 -10.63
C ILE A 167 -2.14 14.95 -11.48
N LEU A 168 -1.82 13.67 -11.66
CA LEU A 168 -0.66 13.24 -12.45
C LEU A 168 -0.93 13.24 -13.96
N ASN A 169 -2.15 13.61 -14.38
CA ASN A 169 -2.60 13.55 -15.76
C ASN A 169 -2.41 12.15 -16.39
N LEU A 170 -2.66 11.11 -15.60
CA LEU A 170 -2.62 9.69 -15.95
C LEU A 170 -4.04 9.11 -15.93
N SER A 171 -4.22 7.92 -16.49
CA SER A 171 -5.49 7.21 -16.36
C SER A 171 -5.63 6.48 -15.03
N TYR A 172 -6.89 6.24 -14.63
CA TYR A 172 -7.23 5.35 -13.53
C TYR A 172 -6.59 3.95 -13.69
N TYR A 173 -6.57 3.44 -14.92
CA TYR A 173 -5.94 2.16 -15.26
C TYR A 173 -4.43 2.18 -15.00
N GLU A 174 -3.72 3.20 -15.48
CA GLU A 174 -2.27 3.32 -15.32
C GLU A 174 -1.85 3.43 -13.86
N ILE A 175 -2.53 4.26 -13.07
CA ILE A 175 -2.23 4.38 -11.64
C ILE A 175 -2.44 3.05 -10.93
N ASN A 176 -3.55 2.37 -11.18
CA ASN A 176 -3.81 1.05 -10.60
C ASN A 176 -2.76 0.02 -11.00
N PHE A 177 -2.40 -0.03 -12.29
CA PHE A 177 -1.37 -0.94 -12.77
C PHE A 177 -0.02 -0.65 -12.12
N PHE A 178 0.42 0.61 -12.12
CA PHE A 178 1.70 0.99 -11.52
C PHE A 178 1.74 0.67 -10.03
N ILE A 179 0.70 0.99 -9.26
CA ILE A 179 0.69 0.74 -7.82
C ILE A 179 0.62 -0.76 -7.53
N PHE A 180 -0.40 -1.45 -8.05
CA PHE A 180 -0.72 -2.80 -7.62
C PHE A 180 0.08 -3.88 -8.34
N CYS A 181 0.44 -3.66 -9.61
CA CYS A 181 1.14 -4.65 -10.41
C CYS A 181 2.66 -4.44 -10.46
N LEU A 182 3.16 -3.22 -10.18
CA LEU A 182 4.60 -2.94 -10.19
C LEU A 182 5.14 -2.57 -8.81
N VAL A 183 4.69 -1.45 -8.24
CA VAL A 183 5.26 -0.88 -7.00
C VAL A 183 5.10 -1.86 -5.83
N TYR A 184 3.91 -2.40 -5.61
CA TYR A 184 3.66 -3.33 -4.50
C TYR A 184 4.52 -4.60 -4.59
N PRO A 185 4.52 -5.36 -5.70
CA PRO A 185 5.40 -6.51 -5.85
C PRO A 185 6.88 -6.17 -5.65
N ILE A 186 7.38 -5.08 -6.25
CA ILE A 186 8.78 -4.66 -6.11
C ILE A 186 9.12 -4.33 -4.66
N LEU A 187 8.27 -3.58 -3.96
CA LEU A 187 8.49 -3.23 -2.55
C LEU A 187 8.46 -4.45 -1.64
N ILE A 188 7.51 -5.37 -1.83
CA ILE A 188 7.46 -6.62 -1.05
C ILE A 188 8.75 -7.42 -1.27
N LEU A 189 9.17 -7.63 -2.53
CA LEU A 189 10.41 -8.36 -2.85
C LEU A 189 11.63 -7.67 -2.24
N GLY A 190 11.72 -6.34 -2.35
CA GLY A 190 12.78 -5.55 -1.74
C GLY A 190 12.82 -5.70 -0.21
N PHE A 191 11.67 -5.63 0.47
CA PHE A 191 11.60 -5.82 1.92
C PHE A 191 11.92 -7.24 2.36
N ILE A 192 11.50 -8.27 1.61
CA ILE A 192 11.90 -9.66 1.84
C ILE A 192 13.42 -9.79 1.72
N LEU A 193 14.03 -9.26 0.65
CA LEU A 193 15.47 -9.31 0.43
C LEU A 193 16.24 -8.63 1.57
N VAL A 194 15.83 -7.42 1.93
CA VAL A 194 16.42 -6.65 3.04
C VAL A 194 16.29 -7.39 4.37
N PHE A 195 15.13 -8.01 4.64
CA PHE A 195 14.92 -8.85 5.82
C PHE A 195 15.87 -10.05 5.85
N LEU A 196 15.99 -10.77 4.74
CA LEU A 196 16.87 -11.94 4.61
C LEU A 196 18.34 -11.57 4.78
N ILE A 197 18.81 -10.50 4.12
CA ILE A 197 20.18 -9.99 4.26
C ILE A 197 20.49 -9.67 5.72
N GLN A 198 19.58 -8.98 6.42
CA GLN A 198 19.77 -8.65 7.83
C GLN A 198 19.76 -9.89 8.72
N LYS A 199 18.89 -10.86 8.44
CA LYS A 199 18.86 -12.13 9.18
C LYS A 199 20.19 -12.89 9.02
N ILE A 200 20.73 -12.97 7.80
CA ILE A 200 22.03 -13.60 7.52
C ILE A 200 23.16 -12.87 8.26
N ARG A 201 23.18 -11.53 8.21
CA ARG A 201 24.18 -10.73 8.91
C ARG A 201 24.13 -10.93 10.43
N LEU A 202 22.93 -11.00 11.00
CA LEU A 202 22.74 -11.24 12.43
C LEU A 202 23.31 -12.59 12.86
N VAL A 203 23.02 -13.65 12.10
CA VAL A 203 23.55 -15.01 12.38
C VAL A 203 25.07 -15.01 12.38
N LYS A 204 25.70 -14.39 11.37
CA LYS A 204 27.17 -14.29 11.29
C LYS A 204 27.77 -13.54 12.47
N ILE A 205 27.18 -12.42 12.90
CA ILE A 205 27.69 -11.66 14.04
C ILE A 205 27.57 -12.46 15.33
N LYS A 206 26.44 -13.13 15.55
CA LYS A 206 26.27 -14.00 16.73
C LYS A 206 27.31 -15.11 16.80
N SER A 207 27.65 -15.75 15.68
CA SER A 207 28.69 -16.78 15.68
C SER A 207 30.07 -16.22 16.06
N TYR A 208 30.44 -15.03 15.57
CA TYR A 208 31.71 -14.40 15.96
C TYR A 208 31.73 -13.98 17.43
N THR A 209 30.65 -13.39 17.94
CA THR A 209 30.57 -12.99 19.35
C THR A 209 30.66 -14.20 20.29
N LEU A 210 30.06 -15.34 19.93
CA LEU A 210 30.14 -16.57 20.72
C LEU A 210 31.56 -17.18 20.74
N GLN A 211 32.27 -17.15 19.61
CA GLN A 211 33.67 -17.57 19.55
C GLN A 211 34.55 -16.69 20.45
N GLU A 212 34.44 -15.36 20.34
CA GLU A 212 35.20 -14.43 21.16
C GLU A 212 34.93 -14.59 22.67
N THR A 213 33.69 -14.92 23.06
CA THR A 213 33.39 -15.19 24.48
C THR A 213 34.00 -16.50 24.98
N ASN A 214 34.04 -17.55 24.16
CA ASN A 214 34.62 -18.83 24.54
C ASN A 214 36.16 -18.72 24.68
N ASP A 215 36.81 -17.98 23.79
CA ASP A 215 38.26 -17.75 23.83
C ASP A 215 38.70 -16.95 25.08
N LYS A 216 37.82 -16.11 25.65
CA LYS A 216 38.11 -15.35 26.89
C LYS A 216 37.90 -16.15 28.17
N THR A 217 37.27 -17.33 28.10
CA THR A 217 36.95 -18.16 29.27
C THR A 217 37.89 -19.35 29.47
N HIS A 218 38.84 -19.56 28.56
CA HIS A 218 39.89 -20.57 28.64
C HIS A 218 41.26 -19.91 28.85
#